data_AF-A0A162LAW3-F1
#
_entry.id   AF-A0A162LAW3-F1
#
_cell.length_a   1.000
_cell.length_b   1.000
_cell.length_c   1.000
_cell.angle_alpha   90.00
_cell.angle_beta   90.00
_cell.angle_gamma   90.00
#
_symmetry.space_group_name_H-M   'P 1'
#
loop_
_entity.id
_entity.type
_entity.pdbx_description
1 polymer ?
#
loop_
_entity_poly.entity_id
_entity_poly.type
_entity_poly.pdbx_seq_one_letter_code
_entity_poly.pdbx_strand_id
1 'polypeptide(L)' 'MTKILPPRRTGKGVPPTSAQVVYNLDRREACTLKPLNFKVSPEFHREFKAYAAVHGLSMVDLLREGFALVKARRG' A
#
# COMPACT_ATOMS: atom_id res chain seq x y z
N MET A 1 -2.36 51.12 -3.51
CA MET A 1 -2.81 49.77 -3.91
C MET A 1 -1.65 49.03 -4.54
N THR A 2 -1.03 48.10 -3.82
CA THR A 2 0.15 47.36 -4.27
C THR A 2 -0.29 46.28 -5.27
N LYS A 3 0.09 46.41 -6.54
CA LYS A 3 -0.23 45.42 -7.59
C LYS A 3 0.63 44.17 -7.38
N ILE A 4 0.00 43.06 -6.98
CA ILE A 4 0.64 41.74 -6.87
C ILE A 4 0.70 41.14 -8.28
N LEU A 5 1.91 40.84 -8.77
CA LEU A 5 2.11 40.20 -10.09
C LEU A 5 1.65 38.74 -10.05
N PRO A 6 1.02 38.22 -11.12
CA PRO A 6 0.55 36.84 -11.17
C PRO A 6 1.74 35.85 -11.15
N PRO A 7 1.56 34.66 -10.56
CA PRO A 7 2.60 33.64 -10.51
C PRO A 7 2.97 33.18 -11.93
N ARG A 8 4.28 33.02 -12.17
CA ARG A 8 4.85 32.58 -13.44
C ARG A 8 4.31 31.19 -13.77
N ARG A 9 3.58 31.07 -14.89
CA ARG A 9 3.12 29.77 -15.42
C ARG A 9 4.33 28.88 -15.70
N THR A 10 4.54 27.86 -14.89
CA THR A 10 5.50 26.79 -15.18
C THR A 10 4.89 25.94 -16.29
N GLY A 11 5.35 26.16 -17.52
CA GLY A 11 5.08 25.21 -18.61
C GLY A 11 5.53 23.81 -18.19
N LYS A 12 4.83 22.79 -18.66
CA LYS A 12 5.25 21.39 -18.45
C LYS A 12 6.73 21.30 -18.81
N GLY A 13 7.55 20.83 -17.87
CA GLY A 13 9.01 20.86 -17.95
C GLY A 13 9.55 20.14 -19.20
N VAL A 14 10.87 20.20 -19.37
CA VAL A 14 11.56 19.55 -20.50
C VAL A 14 11.23 18.05 -20.50
N PRO A 15 10.89 17.45 -21.66
CA PRO A 15 10.61 16.02 -21.73
C PRO A 15 11.80 15.20 -21.22
N PRO A 16 11.56 14.10 -20.49
CA PRO A 16 12.63 13.24 -20.00
C PRO A 16 13.43 12.68 -21.19
N THR A 17 14.75 12.61 -21.02
CA THR A 17 15.64 12.05 -22.05
C THR A 17 15.39 10.55 -22.18
N SER A 18 15.56 9.97 -23.38
CA SER A 18 15.34 8.54 -23.65
C SER A 18 16.05 7.61 -22.65
N ALA A 19 17.25 7.96 -22.19
CA ALA A 19 18.00 7.23 -21.16
C ALA A 19 17.26 7.11 -19.81
N GLN A 20 16.36 8.05 -19.48
CA GLN A 20 15.57 8.04 -18.24
C GLN A 20 14.32 7.15 -18.34
N VAL A 21 13.94 6.71 -19.55
CA VAL A 21 12.68 6.00 -19.84
C VAL A 21 12.90 4.50 -20.04
N VAL A 22 14.16 4.04 -20.12
CA VAL A 22 14.56 2.67 -20.48
C VAL A 22 13.94 1.61 -19.55
N TYR A 23 13.77 1.94 -18.27
CA TYR A 23 13.24 1.03 -17.27
C TYR A 23 11.71 1.09 -17.08
N ASN A 24 10.99 1.92 -17.84
CA ASN A 24 9.52 2.04 -17.69
C ASN A 24 8.76 0.82 -18.20
N LEU A 25 9.38 0.02 -19.07
CA LEU A 25 8.84 -1.24 -19.58
C LEU A 25 9.30 -2.44 -18.75
N ASP A 26 10.24 -2.23 -17.82
CA ASP A 26 10.71 -3.28 -16.93
C ASP A 26 9.58 -3.62 -15.95
N ARG A 27 9.02 -4.81 -16.12
CA ARG A 27 8.05 -5.33 -15.17
C ARG A 27 8.83 -5.62 -13.89
N ARG A 28 8.82 -4.65 -12.97
CA ARG A 28 9.23 -4.86 -11.57
C ARG A 28 8.74 -6.23 -11.15
N GLU A 29 9.68 -7.10 -10.72
CA GLU A 29 9.38 -8.47 -10.31
C GLU A 29 8.06 -8.47 -9.55
N ALA A 30 7.11 -9.29 -10.02
CA ALA A 30 5.77 -9.31 -9.46
C ALA A 30 5.93 -9.50 -7.95
N CYS A 31 5.67 -8.43 -7.17
CA CYS A 31 5.82 -8.43 -5.72
C CYS A 31 5.30 -9.79 -5.23
N THR A 32 6.17 -10.58 -4.60
CA THR A 32 5.97 -11.99 -4.25
C THR A 32 4.69 -12.25 -3.44
N LEU A 33 4.05 -11.18 -2.99
CA LEU A 33 2.82 -11.13 -2.23
C LEU A 33 1.61 -10.94 -3.17
N LYS A 34 0.78 -11.97 -3.29
CA LYS A 34 -0.53 -11.86 -3.92
C LYS A 34 -1.52 -11.18 -2.95
N PRO A 35 -2.33 -10.22 -3.40
CA PRO A 35 -3.33 -9.57 -2.55
C PRO A 35 -4.45 -10.55 -2.21
N LEU A 36 -4.81 -10.60 -0.93
CA LEU A 36 -5.93 -11.40 -0.43
C LEU A 36 -7.05 -10.44 -0.02
N ASN A 37 -8.02 -10.25 -0.92
CA ASN A 37 -9.10 -9.30 -0.73
C ASN A 37 -10.25 -9.94 0.04
N PHE A 38 -10.36 -9.65 1.33
CA PHE A 38 -11.49 -10.05 2.15
C PHE A 38 -12.51 -8.93 2.26
N LYS A 39 -13.79 -9.29 2.15
CA LYS A 39 -14.89 -8.42 2.59
C LYS A 39 -15.24 -8.84 4.01
N VAL A 40 -15.04 -7.92 4.95
CA VAL A 40 -15.36 -8.11 6.37
C VAL A 40 -16.34 -7.04 6.82
N SER A 41 -17.10 -7.30 7.88
CA SER A 41 -17.95 -6.28 8.49
C SER A 41 -17.08 -5.16 9.09
N PRO A 42 -17.61 -3.92 9.15
CA PRO A 42 -16.87 -2.80 9.70
C PRO A 42 -16.56 -2.97 11.19
N GLU A 43 -17.42 -3.65 11.96
CA GLU A 43 -17.16 -3.96 13.37
C GLU A 43 -15.95 -4.89 13.52
N PHE A 44 -15.91 -5.99 12.76
CA PHE A 44 -14.81 -6.94 12.80
C PHE A 44 -13.49 -6.30 12.38
N HIS A 45 -13.50 -5.46 11.34
CA HIS A 45 -12.29 -4.75 10.91
C HIS A 45 -11.72 -3.85 12.02
N ARG A 46 -12.59 -3.17 12.79
CA ARG A 46 -12.17 -2.33 13.91
C ARG A 46 -11.56 -3.15 15.04
N GLU A 47 -12.23 -4.23 15.44
CA GLU A 47 -11.73 -5.12 16.49
C GLU A 47 -10.40 -5.78 16.10
N PHE A 48 -10.32 -6.31 14.88
CA PHE A 48 -9.12 -6.95 14.36
C PHE A 48 -7.93 -5.98 14.31
N LYS A 49 -8.18 -4.74 13.89
CA LYS A 49 -7.15 -3.69 13.87
C LYS A 49 -6.75 -3.26 15.29
N ALA A 50 -7.71 -3.11 16.21
CA ALA A 50 -7.43 -2.76 17.60
C ALA A 50 -6.59 -3.83 18.29
N TYR A 51 -6.93 -5.11 18.08
CA TYR A 51 -6.14 -6.24 18.60
C TYR A 51 -4.72 -6.23 18.05
N ALA A 52 -4.54 -6.10 16.73
CA ALA A 52 -3.22 -6.00 16.11
C ALA A 52 -2.39 -4.84 16.71
N ALA A 53 -3.01 -3.68 16.93
CA ALA A 53 -2.36 -2.51 17.50
C ALA A 53 -1.93 -2.72 18.97
N VAL A 54 -2.78 -3.34 19.80
CA VAL A 54 -2.46 -3.66 21.21
C VAL A 54 -1.26 -4.61 21.31
N HIS A 55 -1.18 -5.58 20.40
CA HIS A 55 -0.12 -6.58 20.37
C HIS A 55 1.13 -6.13 19.59
N GLY A 56 1.13 -4.93 18.99
CA GLY A 56 2.25 -4.43 18.19
C GLY A 56 2.50 -5.22 16.90
N LEU A 57 1.49 -5.93 16.40
CA LEU A 57 1.55 -6.78 15.20
C LEU A 57 0.94 -6.06 14.00
N SER A 58 1.39 -6.42 12.79
CA SER A 58 0.66 -6.02 11.59
C SER A 58 -0.61 -6.86 11.44
N MET A 59 -1.64 -6.30 10.80
CA MET A 59 -2.87 -7.04 10.47
C MET A 59 -2.58 -8.30 9.63
N VAL A 60 -1.50 -8.29 8.84
CA VAL A 60 -1.09 -9.45 8.02
C VAL A 60 -0.43 -10.52 8.88
N ASP A 61 0.37 -10.14 9.87
CA ASP A 61 1.02 -11.09 10.78
C ASP A 61 -0.01 -11.78 11.67
N LEU A 62 -0.96 -11.01 12.22
CA LEU A 62 -2.09 -11.56 12.98
C LEU A 62 -2.90 -12.57 12.16
N LEU A 63 -3.14 -12.26 10.87
CA LEU A 63 -3.84 -13.18 9.96
C LEU A 63 -3.04 -14.47 9.73
N ARG A 64 -1.72 -14.37 9.55
CA ARG A 64 -0.83 -15.52 9.32
C ARG A 64 -0.76 -16.42 10.54
N GLU A 65 -0.62 -15.86 11.73
CA GLU A 65 -0.63 -16.62 12.99
C GLU A 65 -1.99 -17.31 13.20
N GLY A 66 -3.10 -16.58 13.05
CA GLY A 66 -4.44 -17.16 13.17
C GLY A 66 -4.66 -18.32 12.21
N PHE A 67 -4.20 -18.20 10.96
CA PHE A 67 -4.28 -19.28 9.97
C PHE A 67 -3.41 -20.48 10.34
N ALA A 68 -2.18 -20.26 10.82
CA ALA A 68 -1.27 -21.32 11.26
C ALA A 68 -1.86 -22.11 12.44
N LEU A 69 -2.44 -21.42 13.43
CA LEU A 69 -3.10 -22.05 14.58
C LEU A 69 -4.32 -22.88 14.16
N VAL A 70 -5.16 -22.37 13.25
CA VAL A 70 -6.31 -23.12 12.73
C VAL A 70 -5.86 -24.36 11.95
N LYS A 71 -4.80 -24.23 11.14
CA LYS A 71 -4.22 -25.35 10.38
C LYS A 71 -3.67 -26.43 11.32
N ALA A 72 -2.97 -26.04 12.37
CA ALA A 72 -2.42 -26.98 13.36
C ALA A 72 -3.50 -27.69 14.19
N ARG A 73 -4.66 -27.06 14.39
CA ARG A 73 -5.78 -27.65 15.14
C ARG A 73 -6.69 -28.54 14.27
N ARG A 74 -6.74 -28.31 12.96
CA ARG A 74 -7.65 -29.02 12.02
C ARG A 74 -6.94 -30.06 11.14
N GLY A 75 -5.62 -29.98 11.00
CA GLY A 75 -4.79 -31.02 10.38
C GLY A 75 -4.35 -32.03 11.43
#